data_AF-K0S8M3-F1
#
_entry.id   AF-K0S8M3-F1
#
_cell.length_a   1.000
_cell.length_b   1.000
_cell.length_c   1.000
_cell.angle_alpha   90.00
_cell.angle_beta   90.00
_cell.angle_gamma   90.00
#
_symmetry.space_group_name_H-M   'P 1'
#
loop_
_entity.id
_entity.type
_entity.pdbx_description
1 polymer ?
#
loop_
_entity_poly.entity_id
_entity_poly.type
_entity_poly.pdbx_seq_one_letter_code
_entity_poly.pdbx_strand_id
1 'polypeptide(L)'
;MDGNKRFKAMECSSPSSISGLRLEAIFHPKFENERPDEDIRGRMLANVDARRGYLEVSLKHSGSLILWSGRQCFYSKNSTGNAFTKTGEILLMQHFARCFGATKWREEYH
;
A
#
# COMPACT_ATOMS: atom_id res chain seq x y z
N MET A 1 33.59 40.39 18.87
CA MET A 1 34.13 39.32 18.01
C MET A 1 32.95 38.45 17.63
N ASP A 2 32.19 38.86 16.61
CA ASP A 2 30.93 38.21 16.23
C ASP A 2 31.17 37.21 15.10
N GLY A 3 31.08 35.92 15.45
CA GLY A 3 31.19 34.81 14.52
C GLY A 3 29.89 34.57 13.77
N ASN A 4 29.66 35.28 12.67
CA ASN A 4 28.50 35.09 11.82
C ASN A 4 28.71 33.88 10.87
N LYS A 5 28.30 32.68 11.30
CA LYS A 5 28.28 31.49 10.42
C LYS A 5 27.08 31.58 9.48
N ARG A 6 27.33 32.01 8.24
CA ARG A 6 26.36 31.94 7.13
C ARG A 6 25.98 30.49 6.85
N PHE A 7 24.72 30.14 7.09
CA PHE A 7 24.14 28.91 6.55
C PHE A 7 24.05 29.04 5.03
N LYS A 8 24.80 28.19 4.31
CA LYS A 8 24.74 28.10 2.86
C LYS A 8 23.43 27.37 2.51
N ALA A 9 22.47 28.08 1.94
CA ALA A 9 21.26 27.47 1.41
C ALA A 9 21.67 26.42 0.38
N MET A 10 21.29 25.17 0.63
CA MET A 10 21.42 24.09 -0.34
C MET A 10 20.36 24.38 -1.40
N GLU A 11 20.77 24.90 -2.56
CA GLU A 11 19.90 25.01 -3.72
C GLU A 11 19.48 23.59 -4.10
N CYS A 12 18.26 23.21 -3.71
CA CYS A 12 17.65 21.97 -4.13
C CYS A 12 17.26 22.17 -5.60
N SER A 13 18.16 21.81 -6.52
CA SER A 13 17.86 21.78 -7.94
C SER A 13 16.65 20.87 -8.14
N SER A 14 15.50 21.45 -8.46
CA SER A 14 14.31 20.68 -8.82
C SER A 14 14.68 19.72 -9.94
N PRO A 15 14.47 18.39 -9.80
CA PRO A 15 14.83 17.43 -10.82
C PRO A 15 14.16 17.83 -12.15
N SER A 16 14.91 17.73 -13.25
CA SER A 16 14.38 17.90 -14.61
C SER A 16 13.14 17.03 -14.78
N SER A 17 12.02 17.64 -15.18
CA SER A 17 10.75 17.04 -15.59
C SER A 17 10.46 15.62 -15.03
N ILE A 18 9.50 15.51 -14.11
CA ILE A 18 8.94 14.24 -13.59
C ILE A 18 8.25 13.39 -14.70
N SER A 19 8.27 13.84 -15.97
CA SER A 19 7.81 13.06 -17.13
C SER A 19 8.49 11.69 -17.17
N GLY A 20 7.69 10.63 -17.04
CA GLY A 20 8.16 9.25 -17.12
C GLY A 20 8.16 8.48 -15.78
N LEU A 21 7.82 9.12 -14.65
CA LEU A 21 7.58 8.36 -13.42
C LEU A 21 6.29 7.54 -13.51
N ARG A 22 6.36 6.28 -13.08
CA ARG A 22 5.23 5.37 -12.99
C ARG A 22 4.96 5.02 -11.52
N LEU A 23 3.69 5.06 -11.13
CA LEU A 23 3.26 4.52 -9.85
C LEU A 23 3.37 2.99 -9.89
N GLU A 24 4.28 2.43 -9.11
CA GLU A 24 4.49 0.97 -9.06
C GLU A 24 3.58 0.27 -8.04
N ALA A 25 3.31 0.90 -6.91
CA ALA A 25 2.56 0.29 -5.81
C ALA A 25 1.86 1.36 -4.98
N ILE A 26 0.61 1.09 -4.59
CA ILE A 26 -0.15 1.93 -3.67
C ILE A 26 -0.95 1.03 -2.72
N PHE A 27 -0.68 1.18 -1.42
CA PHE A 27 -1.50 0.55 -0.39
C PHE A 27 -2.77 1.38 -0.16
N HIS A 28 -3.77 0.77 0.47
CA HIS A 28 -4.91 1.53 0.96
C HIS A 28 -4.46 2.70 1.85
N PRO A 29 -5.19 3.84 1.84
CA PRO A 29 -4.93 4.94 2.74
C PRO A 29 -4.86 4.47 4.20
N LYS A 30 -4.03 5.14 5.00
CA LYS A 30 -3.99 4.89 6.43
C LYS A 30 -5.38 5.14 7.02
N PHE A 31 -5.88 4.18 7.78
CA PHE A 31 -7.09 4.32 8.57
C PHE A 31 -6.75 4.23 10.06
N GLU A 32 -7.62 4.81 10.88
CA GLU A 32 -7.53 4.75 12.33
C GLU A 32 -8.54 3.71 12.84
N ASN A 33 -8.21 3.08 13.95
CA ASN A 33 -9.21 2.29 14.68
C ASN A 33 -10.17 3.25 15.39
N GLU A 34 -11.39 2.80 15.66
CA GLU A 34 -12.31 3.55 16.51
C GLU A 34 -11.65 3.83 17.87
N ARG A 35 -11.65 5.12 18.24
CA ARG A 35 -11.23 5.56 19.56
C ARG A 35 -12.46 5.75 20.46
N PRO A 36 -12.34 5.60 21.78
CA PRO A 36 -13.48 5.75 22.70
C PRO A 36 -14.21 7.10 22.61
N ASP A 37 -13.51 8.15 22.19
CA ASP A 37 -13.98 9.52 22.03
C ASP A 37 -14.55 9.82 20.63
N GLU A 38 -14.49 8.87 19.69
CA GLU A 38 -14.95 9.06 18.31
C GLU A 38 -16.23 8.24 18.05
N ASP A 39 -17.36 8.91 17.84
CA ASP A 39 -18.64 8.27 17.48
C ASP A 39 -18.70 7.87 15.98
N ILE A 40 -17.71 7.10 15.54
CA ILE A 40 -17.62 6.59 14.16
C ILE A 40 -18.75 5.58 13.92
N ARG A 41 -18.99 4.68 14.88
CA ARG A 41 -20.05 3.68 14.81
C ARG A 41 -21.43 4.32 14.67
N GLY A 42 -21.77 5.32 15.47
CA GLY A 42 -23.06 6.01 15.40
C GLY A 42 -23.27 6.67 14.04
N ARG A 43 -22.24 7.34 13.53
CA ARG A 43 -22.25 7.94 12.17
C ARG A 43 -22.42 6.88 11.07
N MET A 44 -21.74 5.74 11.18
CA MET A 44 -21.91 4.64 10.22
C MET A 44 -23.34 4.10 10.23
N LEU A 45 -23.91 3.85 11.41
CA LEU A 45 -25.29 3.39 11.56
C LEU A 45 -26.29 4.40 11.01
N ALA A 46 -26.10 5.70 11.28
CA ALA A 46 -26.97 6.75 10.76
C ALA A 46 -26.93 6.82 9.21
N ASN A 47 -25.76 6.63 8.60
CA ASN A 47 -25.64 6.59 7.15
C ASN A 47 -26.34 5.36 6.55
N VAL A 48 -26.25 4.20 7.21
CA VAL A 48 -26.95 2.97 6.80
C VAL A 48 -28.47 3.14 6.92
N ASP A 49 -28.95 3.66 8.04
CA ASP A 49 -30.38 3.91 8.29
C ASP A 49 -30.96 4.91 7.29
N ALA A 50 -30.21 5.98 7.00
CA ALA A 50 -30.57 6.97 5.99
C ALA A 50 -30.39 6.48 4.53
N ARG A 51 -29.95 5.23 4.32
CA ARG A 51 -29.63 4.64 3.01
C ARG A 51 -28.67 5.48 2.17
N ARG A 52 -27.74 6.18 2.84
CA ARG A 52 -26.72 7.03 2.21
C ARG A 52 -25.47 6.21 1.91
N GLY A 53 -25.48 5.56 0.76
CA GLY A 53 -24.36 4.77 0.26
C GLY A 53 -24.35 3.32 0.78
N TYR A 54 -23.21 2.67 0.62
CA TYR A 54 -22.99 1.27 1.00
C TYR A 54 -21.86 1.19 2.02
N LEU A 55 -22.04 0.35 3.04
CA LEU A 55 -20.99 0.02 4.02
C LEU A 55 -20.43 -1.35 3.69
N GLU A 56 -19.17 -1.40 3.26
CA GLU A 56 -18.42 -2.66 3.10
C GLU A 56 -17.74 -3.00 4.44
N VAL A 57 -17.97 -4.21 4.94
CA VAL A 57 -17.35 -4.73 6.15
C VAL A 57 -16.60 -5.99 5.81
N SER A 58 -15.32 -6.04 6.14
CA SER A 58 -14.44 -7.18 5.88
C SER A 58 -13.79 -7.70 7.17
N LEU A 59 -13.40 -8.98 7.15
CA LEU A 59 -12.70 -9.59 8.27
C LEU A 59 -11.26 -9.06 8.34
N LYS A 60 -10.86 -8.52 9.49
CA LYS A 60 -9.47 -8.12 9.73
C LYS A 60 -8.61 -9.35 10.02
N HIS A 61 -7.81 -9.75 9.03
CA HIS A 61 -6.82 -10.81 9.22
C HIS A 61 -5.62 -10.33 10.04
N SER A 62 -5.11 -11.22 10.90
CA SER A 62 -3.87 -10.99 11.65
C SER A 62 -2.68 -11.51 10.84
N GLY A 63 -1.91 -10.59 10.25
CA GLY A 63 -0.74 -10.92 9.45
C GLY A 63 -0.03 -9.68 8.90
N SER A 64 1.01 -9.91 8.12
CA SER A 64 1.74 -8.85 7.42
C SER A 64 1.09 -8.52 6.09
N LEU A 65 0.98 -7.22 5.77
CA LEU A 65 0.46 -6.77 4.48
C LEU A 65 1.42 -7.13 3.35
N ILE A 66 0.85 -7.64 2.27
CA ILE A 66 1.53 -7.92 0.99
C ILE A 66 0.72 -7.28 -0.12
N LEU A 67 1.43 -6.65 -1.06
CA LEU A 67 0.89 -6.08 -2.29
C LEU A 67 1.62 -6.71 -3.47
N TRP A 68 0.85 -7.15 -4.46
CA TRP A 68 1.34 -7.55 -5.77
C TRP A 68 0.80 -6.57 -6.79
N SER A 69 1.68 -5.85 -7.49
CA SER A 69 1.29 -4.86 -8.50
C SER A 69 1.30 -5.42 -9.92
N GLY A 70 1.36 -6.75 -10.06
CA GLY A 70 1.55 -7.44 -11.33
C GLY A 70 2.99 -7.90 -11.53
N ARG A 71 3.21 -8.71 -12.58
CA ARG A 71 4.53 -9.27 -12.92
C ARG A 71 5.20 -9.94 -11.70
N GLN A 72 6.46 -9.62 -11.45
CA GLN A 72 7.27 -10.11 -10.32
C GLN A 72 7.44 -9.03 -9.23
N CYS A 73 6.51 -8.08 -9.15
CA CYS A 73 6.62 -6.92 -8.26
C CYS A 73 5.79 -7.16 -6.99
N PHE A 74 6.49 -7.53 -5.91
CA PHE A 74 5.90 -7.79 -4.60
C PHE A 74 6.44 -6.81 -3.55
N TYR A 75 5.55 -6.33 -2.68
CA TYR A 75 5.85 -5.32 -1.68
C TYR A 75 5.22 -5.72 -0.35
N SER A 76 5.95 -5.57 0.75
CA SER A 76 5.38 -5.54 2.09
C SER A 76 5.34 -4.10 2.59
N LYS A 77 4.70 -3.87 3.74
CA LYS A 77 4.62 -2.51 4.31
C LYS A 77 6.02 -1.91 4.46
N ASN A 78 6.27 -0.85 3.71
CA ASN A 78 7.52 -0.08 3.69
C ASN A 78 8.78 -0.88 3.26
N SER A 79 8.64 -2.00 2.54
CA SER A 79 9.81 -2.78 2.09
C SER A 79 9.56 -3.61 0.84
N THR A 80 10.57 -3.70 -0.03
CA THR A 80 10.61 -4.58 -1.21
C THR A 80 11.41 -5.86 -1.00
N GLY A 81 12.18 -5.97 0.10
CA GLY A 81 13.21 -7.01 0.22
C GLY A 81 13.26 -7.75 1.55
N ASN A 82 12.34 -7.46 2.48
CA ASN A 82 12.31 -8.14 3.78
C ASN A 82 11.77 -9.58 3.67
N ALA A 83 11.85 -10.31 4.78
CA ALA A 83 11.38 -11.69 4.84
C ALA A 83 9.88 -11.83 4.51
N PHE A 84 9.05 -10.85 4.86
CA PHE A 84 7.63 -10.86 4.56
C PHE A 84 7.37 -10.76 3.05
N THR A 85 8.05 -9.84 2.36
CA THR A 85 7.95 -9.69 0.91
C THR A 85 8.32 -11.00 0.21
N LYS A 86 9.48 -11.58 0.57
CA LYS A 86 9.97 -12.84 -0.03
C LYS A 86 9.02 -14.02 0.24
N THR A 87 8.50 -14.11 1.46
CA THR A 87 7.55 -15.17 1.83
C THR A 87 6.23 -15.00 1.07
N GLY A 88 5.73 -13.76 0.99
CA GLY A 88 4.51 -13.42 0.26
C GLY A 88 4.62 -13.73 -1.23
N GLU A 89 5.75 -13.40 -1.85
CA GLU A 89 6.05 -13.76 -3.24
C GLU A 89 5.94 -15.28 -3.48
N ILE A 90 6.64 -16.09 -2.70
CA ILE A 90 6.62 -17.55 -2.85
C ILE A 90 5.20 -18.10 -2.71
N LEU A 91 4.46 -17.66 -1.67
CA LEU A 91 3.11 -18.15 -1.39
C LEU A 91 2.11 -17.74 -2.48
N LEU A 92 2.19 -16.49 -2.97
CA LEU A 92 1.32 -16.00 -4.05
C LEU A 92 1.64 -16.70 -5.37
N MET A 93 2.91 -16.89 -5.71
CA MET A 93 3.31 -17.64 -6.91
C MET A 93 2.80 -19.07 -6.87
N GLN A 94 2.92 -19.76 -5.73
CA GLN A 94 2.35 -21.10 -5.55
C GLN A 94 0.83 -21.10 -5.64
N HIS A 95 0.16 -20.05 -5.15
CA HIS A 95 -1.29 -19.90 -5.29
C HIS A 95 -1.69 -19.74 -6.76
N PHE A 96 -1.06 -18.83 -7.50
CA PHE A 96 -1.35 -18.61 -8.91
C PHE A 96 -1.06 -19.85 -9.77
N ALA A 97 0.05 -20.54 -9.53
CA ALA A 97 0.35 -21.79 -10.22
C ALA A 97 -0.73 -22.86 -10.00
N ARG A 98 -1.32 -22.94 -8.80
CA ARG A 98 -2.43 -23.86 -8.51
C ARG A 98 -3.74 -23.44 -9.18
N CYS A 99 -4.04 -22.14 -9.22
CA CYS A 99 -5.29 -21.64 -9.78
C CYS A 99 -5.30 -21.60 -11.31
N PHE A 100 -4.16 -21.29 -11.95
CA PHE A 100 -4.08 -20.99 -13.38
C PHE A 100 -3.16 -21.94 -14.18
N GLY A 101 -2.45 -22.85 -13.49
CA GLY A 101 -1.48 -23.77 -14.11
C GLY A 101 -0.07 -23.16 -14.22
N ALA A 102 0.96 -24.00 -14.08
CA ALA A 102 2.35 -23.57 -13.79
C ALA A 102 3.01 -22.63 -14.82
N THR A 103 2.55 -22.63 -16.07
CA THR A 103 3.12 -21.86 -17.19
C THR A 103 2.25 -20.69 -17.63
N LYS A 104 0.93 -20.74 -17.47
CA LYS A 104 0.02 -19.71 -18.00
C LYS A 104 0.07 -18.40 -17.23
N TRP A 105 0.23 -18.45 -15.91
CA TRP A 105 0.24 -17.22 -15.10
C TRP A 105 1.46 -16.32 -15.36
N ARG A 106 2.56 -16.87 -15.91
CA ARG A 106 3.71 -16.05 -16.33
C ARG A 106 3.46 -15.32 -17.64
N GLU A 107 2.67 -15.89 -18.56
CA GLU A 107 2.39 -15.26 -19.86
C GLU A 107 1.26 -14.23 -19.76
N GLU A 108 0.26 -14.48 -18.91
CA GLU A 108 -0.92 -13.62 -18.76
C GLU A 108 -0.63 -12.27 -18.07
N TYR A 109 0.48 -12.16 -17.35
CA TYR A 109 0.81 -11.00 -16.52
C TYR A 109 2.23 -10.45 -16.74
N HIS A 110 2.85 -10.75 -17.89
CA HIS A 110 4.10 -10.15 -18.37
C HIS A 110 3.84 -8.97 -19.31
#